data_AF-A0A0Q7FAT1-F1
#
_entry.id   AF-A0A0Q7FAT1-F1
#
_cell.length_a   1.000
_cell.length_b   1.000
_cell.length_c   1.000
_cell.angle_alpha   90.00
_cell.angle_beta   90.00
_cell.angle_gamma   90.00
#
_symmetry.space_group_name_H-M   'P 1'
#
loop_
_entity.id
_entity.type
_entity.pdbx_description
1 polymer ?
#
loop_
_entity_poly.entity_id
_entity_poly.type
_entity_poly.pdbx_seq_one_letter_code
_entity_poly.pdbx_strand_id
1 'polypeptide(L)'
;MCVFLLACGASASAGTLGDRVSLQYFYPDLNTPTRSFAAQLVDANGALFSNVAGVFDLTVTDTQVIASNFNTNAMWLGGAFNGFALTNLDHDFQPFAALGRQTNMPGFTPANVSISNNVAYVNWQGLYFDENTQVVLYLSAVPEPAAWAMLLAGGLILMLALRRGAR
;
A
#
# COMPACT_ATOMS: atom_id res chain seq x y z
N MET A 1 -30.97 19.16 30.03
CA MET A 1 -29.95 18.10 29.99
C MET A 1 -29.54 17.94 28.53
N CYS A 2 -28.46 18.61 28.10
CA CYS A 2 -27.98 18.60 26.72
C CYS A 2 -27.06 17.38 26.53
N VAL A 3 -27.43 16.45 25.66
CA VAL A 3 -26.57 15.32 25.28
C VAL A 3 -25.67 15.78 24.14
N PHE A 4 -24.38 15.94 24.44
CA PHE A 4 -23.32 16.14 23.45
C PHE A 4 -23.02 14.80 22.79
N LEU A 5 -23.35 14.64 21.51
CA LEU A 5 -22.88 13.52 20.67
C LEU A 5 -21.46 13.85 20.19
N LEU A 6 -20.45 13.27 20.83
CA LEU A 6 -19.10 13.21 20.27
C LEU A 6 -19.11 12.22 19.10
N ALA A 7 -19.17 12.74 17.88
CA ALA A 7 -18.85 11.97 16.68
C ALA A 7 -17.32 11.88 16.57
N CYS A 8 -16.72 10.75 16.97
CA CYS A 8 -15.36 10.42 16.55
C CYS A 8 -15.39 10.20 15.03
N GLY A 9 -14.95 11.19 14.26
CA GLY A 9 -14.71 11.04 12.83
C GLY A 9 -13.61 10.01 12.61
N ALA A 10 -13.96 8.87 12.03
CA ALA A 10 -12.94 8.00 11.44
C ALA A 10 -12.27 8.79 10.31
N SER A 11 -10.94 8.92 10.36
CA SER A 11 -10.18 9.51 9.27
C SER A 11 -10.44 8.68 8.00
N ALA A 12 -11.13 9.27 7.03
CA ALA A 12 -11.18 8.72 5.69
C ALA A 12 -9.76 8.82 5.12
N SER A 13 -9.07 7.68 4.98
CA SER A 13 -7.83 7.66 4.22
C SER A 13 -8.21 7.72 2.75
N ALA A 14 -7.90 8.84 2.08
CA ALA A 14 -7.88 8.86 0.63
C ALA A 14 -6.80 7.86 0.17
N GLY A 15 -7.17 6.93 -0.70
CA GLY A 15 -6.20 6.08 -1.37
C GLY A 15 -5.50 6.84 -2.50
N THR A 16 -4.85 6.11 -3.40
CA THR A 16 -4.09 6.68 -4.52
C THR A 16 -4.86 6.70 -5.83
N LEU A 17 -6.13 6.28 -5.86
CA LEU A 17 -6.96 6.34 -7.07
C LEU A 17 -7.07 7.79 -7.59
N GLY A 18 -6.69 7.98 -8.86
CA GLY A 18 -6.66 9.29 -9.51
C GLY A 18 -5.32 10.01 -9.40
N ASP A 19 -4.39 9.52 -8.58
CA ASP A 19 -3.03 10.07 -8.49
C ASP A 19 -2.15 9.57 -9.63
N ARG A 20 -1.14 10.35 -9.97
CA ARG A 20 -0.04 9.96 -10.86
C ARG A 20 1.13 9.49 -10.03
N VAL A 21 1.65 8.32 -10.38
CA VAL A 21 2.81 7.73 -9.72
C VAL A 21 3.94 7.50 -10.73
N SER A 22 5.18 7.65 -10.28
CA SER A 22 6.38 7.33 -11.08
C SER A 22 7.28 6.35 -10.34
N LEU A 23 8.02 5.54 -11.08
CA LEU A 23 8.89 4.51 -10.53
C LEU A 23 10.33 4.70 -10.99
N GLN A 24 11.27 4.56 -10.08
CA GLN A 24 12.70 4.45 -10.37
C GLN A 24 13.28 3.23 -9.67
N TYR A 25 14.16 2.51 -10.36
CA TYR A 25 14.92 1.40 -9.78
C TYR A 25 16.37 1.82 -9.55
N PHE A 26 16.93 1.44 -8.41
CA PHE A 26 18.22 1.89 -7.90
C PHE A 26 19.10 0.70 -7.50
N TYR A 27 20.38 0.76 -7.88
CA TYR A 27 21.42 -0.16 -7.46
C TYR A 27 22.80 0.44 -7.79
N PRO A 28 23.80 0.36 -6.89
CA PRO A 28 23.81 -0.29 -5.57
C PRO A 28 23.43 0.64 -4.40
N ASP A 29 22.97 1.85 -4.70
CA ASP A 29 22.58 2.89 -3.74
C ASP A 29 21.47 3.78 -4.32
N LEU A 30 20.91 4.66 -3.48
CA LEU A 30 19.85 5.60 -3.87
C LEU A 30 20.30 6.75 -4.79
N ASN A 31 21.59 6.87 -5.09
CA ASN A 31 22.12 7.90 -5.99
C ASN A 31 22.36 7.37 -7.41
N THR A 32 22.19 6.07 -7.62
CA THR A 32 22.50 5.38 -8.89
C THR A 32 21.23 4.76 -9.48
N PRO A 33 20.37 5.54 -10.16
CA PRO A 33 19.21 4.98 -10.84
C PRO A 33 19.66 4.13 -12.02
N THR A 34 19.18 2.89 -12.08
CA THR A 34 19.47 1.94 -13.18
C THR A 34 18.33 1.87 -14.19
N ARG A 35 17.10 2.15 -13.77
CA ARG A 35 15.92 2.27 -14.65
C ARG A 35 14.99 3.36 -14.15
N SER A 36 14.29 4.01 -15.08
CA SER A 36 13.24 4.98 -14.78
C SER A 36 12.04 4.71 -15.67
N PHE A 37 10.86 4.89 -15.12
CA PHE A 37 9.60 4.66 -15.80
C PHE A 37 8.83 5.98 -15.90
N ALA A 38 8.10 6.15 -17.00
CA ALA A 38 7.20 7.29 -17.16
C ALA A 38 6.10 7.26 -16.09
N ALA A 39 5.62 8.44 -15.70
CA ALA A 39 4.51 8.54 -14.76
C ALA A 39 3.25 7.87 -15.33
N GLN A 40 2.48 7.23 -14.44
CA GLN A 40 1.24 6.55 -14.77
C GLN A 40 0.12 7.03 -13.85
N LEU A 41 -1.10 7.13 -14.40
CA LEU A 41 -2.30 7.38 -13.62
C LEU A 41 -2.73 6.09 -12.93
N VAL A 42 -2.97 6.14 -11.62
CA VAL A 42 -3.62 5.05 -10.89
C VAL A 42 -5.12 5.12 -11.19
N ASP A 43 -5.58 4.30 -12.13
CA ASP A 43 -7.00 4.18 -12.48
C ASP A 43 -7.68 2.99 -11.76
N ALA A 44 -8.91 2.65 -12.16
CA ALA A 44 -9.67 1.55 -11.57
C ALA A 44 -9.00 0.17 -11.72
N ASN A 45 -8.09 -0.01 -12.68
CA ASN A 45 -7.29 -1.21 -12.89
C ASN A 45 -5.91 -1.11 -12.22
N GLY A 46 -5.52 0.08 -11.77
CA GLY A 46 -4.20 0.39 -11.23
C GLY A 46 -3.19 0.80 -12.31
N ALA A 47 -2.05 1.32 -11.86
CA ALA A 47 -0.90 1.65 -12.68
C ALA A 47 0.09 0.47 -12.73
N LEU A 48 0.40 -0.04 -13.93
CA LEU A 48 1.29 -1.17 -14.16
C LEU A 48 2.64 -0.73 -14.72
N PHE A 49 3.71 -0.97 -13.96
CA PHE A 49 5.09 -0.90 -14.41
C PHE A 49 5.61 -2.29 -14.73
N SER A 50 5.75 -2.61 -16.02
CA SER A 50 6.21 -3.93 -16.44
C SER A 50 7.73 -4.06 -16.48
N ASN A 51 8.25 -5.27 -16.25
CA ASN A 51 9.67 -5.61 -16.38
C ASN A 51 10.60 -4.69 -15.56
N VAL A 52 10.18 -4.36 -14.34
CA VAL A 52 10.99 -3.68 -13.34
C VAL A 52 12.23 -4.51 -13.04
N ALA A 53 13.39 -3.84 -13.07
CA ALA A 53 14.72 -4.44 -12.97
C ALA A 53 15.01 -5.60 -13.94
N GLY A 54 14.20 -5.78 -14.99
CA GLY A 54 14.33 -6.93 -15.90
C GLY A 54 13.57 -8.18 -15.48
N VAL A 55 12.99 -8.22 -14.27
CA VAL A 55 12.63 -9.50 -13.64
C VAL A 55 11.25 -9.59 -12.99
N PHE A 56 10.54 -8.49 -12.74
CA PHE A 56 9.20 -8.52 -12.14
C PHE A 56 8.31 -7.37 -12.65
N ASP A 57 7.02 -7.41 -12.38
CA ASP A 57 6.09 -6.33 -12.62
C ASP A 57 5.67 -5.67 -11.30
N LEU A 58 5.41 -4.36 -11.33
CA LEU A 58 4.89 -3.62 -10.20
C LEU A 58 3.53 -2.98 -10.54
N THR A 59 2.50 -3.34 -9.79
CA THR A 59 1.17 -2.73 -9.92
C THR A 59 0.85 -1.87 -8.71
N VAL A 60 0.46 -0.62 -8.94
CA VAL A 60 -0.03 0.30 -7.91
C VAL A 60 -1.53 0.44 -8.06
N THR A 61 -2.27 0.08 -7.02
CA THR A 61 -3.72 0.24 -6.94
C THR A 61 -4.05 1.34 -5.94
N ASP A 62 -5.33 1.69 -5.83
CA ASP A 62 -5.83 2.65 -4.84
C ASP A 62 -5.24 2.44 -3.43
N THR A 63 -5.08 1.19 -2.99
CA THR A 63 -4.67 0.87 -1.63
C THR A 63 -3.43 0.00 -1.52
N GLN A 64 -2.85 -0.45 -2.64
CA GLN A 64 -1.77 -1.44 -2.63
C GLN A 64 -0.65 -1.12 -3.61
N VAL A 65 0.56 -1.54 -3.24
CA VAL A 65 1.67 -1.74 -4.18
C VAL A 65 1.99 -3.22 -4.22
N ILE A 66 1.97 -3.81 -5.41
CA ILE A 66 2.10 -5.25 -5.62
C ILE A 66 3.27 -5.50 -6.57
N ALA A 67 4.32 -6.15 -6.08
CA ALA A 67 5.36 -6.73 -6.92
C ALA A 67 5.02 -8.20 -7.19
N SER A 68 4.89 -8.58 -8.46
CA SER A 68 4.52 -9.93 -8.89
C SER A 68 5.14 -10.28 -10.24
N ASN A 69 4.77 -11.44 -10.81
CA ASN A 69 5.25 -11.90 -12.11
C ASN A 69 6.78 -11.93 -12.20
N PHE A 70 7.43 -12.42 -11.14
CA PHE A 70 8.85 -12.67 -11.17
C PHE A 70 9.14 -13.72 -12.26
N ASN A 71 10.15 -13.50 -13.09
CA ASN A 71 10.40 -14.32 -14.29
C ASN A 71 11.63 -15.22 -14.20
N THR A 72 12.26 -15.27 -13.02
CA THR A 72 13.48 -16.05 -12.78
C THR A 72 13.63 -16.34 -11.30
N ASN A 73 14.49 -17.30 -11.00
CA ASN A 73 14.92 -17.63 -9.65
C ASN A 73 16.31 -17.04 -9.42
N ALA A 74 16.42 -16.11 -8.46
CA ALA A 74 17.68 -15.40 -8.21
C ALA A 74 17.70 -14.77 -6.81
N MET A 75 18.84 -14.18 -6.48
CA MET A 75 19.04 -13.36 -5.29
C MET A 75 19.41 -11.95 -5.71
N TRP A 76 18.80 -10.95 -5.07
CA TRP A 76 19.18 -9.56 -5.26
C TRP A 76 20.61 -9.33 -4.77
N LEU A 77 21.45 -8.77 -5.64
CA LEU A 77 22.84 -8.44 -5.29
C LEU A 77 22.89 -7.52 -4.06
N GLY A 78 23.89 -7.75 -3.20
CA GLY A 78 24.13 -6.92 -2.03
C GLY A 78 24.60 -5.52 -2.40
N GLY A 79 24.25 -4.55 -1.54
CA GLY A 79 24.57 -3.13 -1.69
C GLY A 79 23.97 -2.31 -0.55
N ALA A 80 24.14 -0.99 -0.57
CA ALA A 80 23.43 -0.12 0.36
C ALA A 80 21.91 -0.09 0.06
N PHE A 81 21.57 -0.19 -1.23
CA PHE A 81 20.20 -0.27 -1.72
C PHE A 81 20.13 -1.09 -3.01
N ASN A 82 19.16 -1.99 -3.11
CA ASN A 82 18.82 -2.69 -4.34
C ASN A 82 17.30 -2.80 -4.42
N GLY A 83 16.66 -1.96 -5.22
CA GLY A 83 15.21 -1.87 -5.18
C GLY A 83 14.63 -0.68 -5.90
N PHE A 84 13.44 -0.26 -5.50
CA PHE A 84 12.75 0.83 -6.17
C PHE A 84 12.33 1.95 -5.22
N ALA A 85 12.20 3.15 -5.79
CA ALA A 85 11.45 4.26 -5.22
C ALA A 85 10.20 4.49 -6.07
N LEU A 86 9.05 4.41 -5.43
CA LEU A 86 7.77 4.82 -5.99
C LEU A 86 7.49 6.23 -5.48
N THR A 87 7.21 7.17 -6.38
CA THR A 87 6.87 8.55 -6.04
C THR A 87 5.45 8.83 -6.45
N ASN A 88 4.63 9.32 -5.52
CA ASN A 88 3.35 9.93 -5.83
C ASN A 88 3.58 11.40 -6.21
N LEU A 89 3.10 11.80 -7.38
CA LEU A 89 3.35 13.12 -7.95
C LEU A 89 2.30 14.15 -7.53
N ASP A 90 1.18 13.69 -6.98
CA ASP A 90 0.03 14.52 -6.65
C ASP A 90 -0.15 14.67 -5.12
N HIS A 91 0.21 13.66 -4.33
CA HIS A 91 0.06 13.67 -2.86
C HIS A 91 1.21 12.97 -2.12
N ASP A 92 1.31 13.20 -0.80
CA ASP A 92 2.20 12.43 0.08
C ASP A 92 1.64 11.02 0.33
N PHE A 93 2.52 10.03 0.46
CA PHE A 93 2.09 8.71 0.92
C PHE A 93 1.76 8.76 2.41
N GLN A 94 0.65 8.14 2.79
CA GLN A 94 0.45 7.80 4.19
C GLN A 94 1.46 6.72 4.59
N PRO A 95 1.91 6.67 5.86
CA PRO A 95 2.76 5.58 6.33
C PRO A 95 2.14 4.23 5.98
N PHE A 96 2.96 3.30 5.45
CA PHE A 96 2.51 1.95 5.12
C PHE A 96 1.86 1.32 6.35
N ALA A 97 0.63 0.86 6.18
CA ALA A 97 -0.12 0.34 7.30
C ALA A 97 0.31 -1.07 7.70
N ALA A 98 0.64 -1.90 6.71
CA ALA A 98 1.05 -3.28 6.92
C ALA A 98 1.63 -3.90 5.65
N LEU A 99 2.36 -5.00 5.82
CA LEU A 99 2.58 -5.97 4.76
C LEU A 99 1.30 -6.76 4.48
N GLY A 100 1.03 -7.01 3.20
CA GLY A 100 -0.02 -7.92 2.77
C GLY A 100 0.29 -9.34 3.19
N ARG A 101 -0.74 -10.08 3.63
CA ARG A 101 -0.62 -11.50 4.04
C ARG A 101 -0.21 -12.42 2.88
N GLN A 102 -0.36 -11.94 1.65
CA GLN A 102 0.05 -12.59 0.42
C GLN A 102 1.56 -12.47 0.14
N THR A 103 2.27 -11.63 0.90
CA THR A 103 3.71 -11.47 0.77
C THR A 103 4.42 -12.77 1.15
N ASN A 104 5.17 -13.35 0.22
CA ASN A 104 5.85 -14.64 0.41
C ASN A 104 7.37 -14.59 0.16
N MET A 105 7.95 -13.42 -0.13
CA MET A 105 9.39 -13.30 -0.31
C MET A 105 10.15 -13.57 1.01
N PRO A 106 11.03 -14.59 1.07
CA PRO A 106 11.77 -14.91 2.28
C PRO A 106 12.64 -13.73 2.75
N GLY A 107 12.54 -13.38 4.03
CA GLY A 107 13.33 -12.30 4.63
C GLY A 107 12.79 -10.88 4.36
N PHE A 108 11.73 -10.74 3.56
CA PHE A 108 11.07 -9.45 3.39
C PHE A 108 10.24 -9.09 4.63
N THR A 109 10.50 -7.93 5.20
CA THR A 109 9.87 -7.44 6.44
C THR A 109 9.55 -5.95 6.30
N PRO A 110 8.79 -5.34 7.24
CA PRO A 110 8.57 -3.89 7.21
C PRO A 110 9.86 -3.07 7.24
N ALA A 111 10.98 -3.61 7.75
CA ALA A 111 12.27 -2.93 7.76
C ALA A 111 12.88 -2.75 6.36
N ASN A 112 12.38 -3.48 5.36
CA ASN A 112 12.76 -3.32 3.95
C ASN A 112 12.07 -2.13 3.28
N VAL A 113 11.16 -1.45 3.98
CA VAL A 113 10.32 -0.41 3.42
C VAL A 113 10.49 0.87 4.23
N SER A 114 10.67 2.00 3.55
CA SER A 114 10.68 3.32 4.18
C SER A 114 9.85 4.30 3.37
N ILE A 115 9.20 5.25 4.03
CA ILE A 115 8.50 6.35 3.38
C ILE A 115 9.14 7.66 3.82
N SER A 116 9.32 8.56 2.86
CA SER A 116 9.65 9.94 3.10
C SER A 116 8.76 10.80 2.21
N ASN A 117 7.80 11.51 2.82
CA ASN A 117 6.81 12.34 2.14
C ASN A 117 6.04 11.54 1.06
N ASN A 118 6.12 11.99 -0.18
CA ASN A 118 5.53 11.37 -1.36
C ASN A 118 6.36 10.23 -1.98
N VAL A 119 7.40 9.73 -1.31
CA VAL A 119 8.25 8.66 -1.84
C VAL A 119 8.26 7.45 -0.92
N ALA A 120 7.93 6.28 -1.49
CA ALA A 120 8.05 4.98 -0.87
C ALA A 120 9.25 4.23 -1.44
N TYR A 121 10.20 3.86 -0.59
CA TYR A 121 11.38 3.08 -0.94
C TYR A 121 11.20 1.64 -0.49
N VAL A 122 11.55 0.70 -1.37
CA VAL A 122 11.57 -0.73 -1.05
C VAL A 122 12.93 -1.30 -1.39
N ASN A 123 13.63 -1.83 -0.39
CA ASN A 123 14.97 -2.38 -0.49
C ASN A 123 14.95 -3.90 -0.34
N TRP A 124 15.34 -4.58 -1.41
CA TRP A 124 15.32 -6.04 -1.54
C TRP A 124 16.72 -6.64 -1.46
N GLN A 125 17.75 -5.82 -1.20
CA GLN A 125 19.14 -6.26 -1.23
C GLN A 125 19.38 -7.48 -0.34
N GLY A 126 19.98 -8.52 -0.92
CA GLY A 126 20.24 -9.78 -0.21
C GLY A 126 19.02 -10.70 -0.04
N LEU A 127 17.87 -10.39 -0.62
CA LEU A 127 16.70 -11.28 -0.58
C LEU A 127 16.66 -12.20 -1.80
N TYR A 128 16.16 -13.41 -1.59
CA TYR A 128 15.92 -14.39 -2.65
C TYR A 128 14.50 -14.27 -3.18
N PHE A 129 14.31 -14.55 -4.47
CA PHE A 129 13.00 -14.64 -5.10
C PHE A 129 12.98 -15.76 -6.15
N ASP A 130 11.77 -16.17 -6.48
CA ASP A 130 11.44 -17.12 -7.53
C ASP A 130 10.21 -16.67 -8.31
N GLU A 131 9.83 -17.42 -9.32
CA GLU A 131 8.68 -17.15 -10.19
C GLU A 131 7.33 -17.07 -9.45
N ASN A 132 7.22 -17.66 -8.26
CA ASN A 132 6.02 -17.64 -7.43
C ASN A 132 6.04 -16.50 -6.39
N THR A 133 7.09 -15.70 -6.39
CA THR A 133 7.24 -14.62 -5.41
C THR A 133 6.23 -13.52 -5.68
N GLN A 134 5.62 -13.04 -4.60
CA GLN A 134 4.72 -11.91 -4.58
C GLN A 134 4.97 -11.12 -3.30
N VAL A 135 4.99 -9.79 -3.43
CA VAL A 135 5.05 -8.89 -2.28
C VAL A 135 3.99 -7.83 -2.43
N VAL A 136 3.25 -7.62 -1.34
CA VAL A 136 2.10 -6.71 -1.29
C VAL A 136 2.31 -5.76 -0.13
N LEU A 137 2.20 -4.46 -0.41
CA LEU A 137 2.28 -3.38 0.58
C LEU A 137 0.95 -2.64 0.62
N TYR A 138 0.38 -2.39 1.81
CA TYR A 138 -0.83 -1.58 1.95
C TYR A 138 -0.50 -0.11 2.18
N LEU A 139 -0.95 0.76 1.27
CA LEU A 139 -0.68 2.20 1.24
C LEU A 139 -1.51 3.01 2.26
N SER A 140 -2.53 2.41 2.86
CA SER A 140 -3.32 3.03 3.92
C SER A 140 -3.73 2.01 4.97
N ALA A 141 -4.00 2.49 6.19
CA ALA A 141 -4.68 1.67 7.17
C ALA A 141 -6.10 1.50 6.64
N VAL A 142 -6.39 0.31 6.09
CA VAL A 142 -7.74 -0.06 5.65
C VAL A 142 -8.66 0.23 6.85
N PRO A 143 -9.51 1.27 6.80
CA PRO A 143 -10.37 1.56 7.93
C PRO A 143 -11.24 0.34 8.12
N GLU A 144 -11.21 -0.27 9.31
CA GLU A 144 -12.21 -1.27 9.63
C GLU A 144 -13.57 -0.64 9.36
N PRO A 145 -14.49 -1.34 8.65
CA PRO A 145 -15.67 -0.69 8.13
C PRO A 145 -16.38 0.03 9.28
N ALA A 146 -16.51 1.35 9.17
CA ALA A 146 -17.42 2.13 10.00
C ALA A 146 -18.84 1.53 9.97
N ALA A 147 -19.12 0.62 9.01
CA ALA A 147 -20.26 -0.28 9.01
C ALA A 147 -20.46 -1.05 10.32
N TRP A 148 -19.43 -1.53 11.03
CA TRP A 148 -19.64 -2.19 12.33
C TRP A 148 -20.09 -1.20 13.41
N ALA A 149 -19.43 -0.05 13.48
CA ALA A 149 -19.81 1.01 14.40
C ALA A 149 -21.22 1.54 14.10
N MET A 150 -21.58 1.69 12.83
CA MET A 150 -22.90 2.14 12.35
C MET A 150 -23.97 1.05 12.48
N LEU A 151 -23.63 -0.22 12.30
CA LEU A 151 -24.52 -1.36 12.54
C LEU A 151 -24.83 -1.48 14.04
N LEU A 152 -23.82 -1.35 14.90
CA LEU A 152 -23.99 -1.38 16.34
C LEU A 152 -24.76 -0.15 16.83
N ALA A 153 -24.40 1.06 16.38
CA ALA A 153 -25.11 2.29 16.74
C ALA A 153 -26.55 2.29 16.21
N GLY A 154 -26.74 1.92 14.94
CA GLY A 154 -28.05 1.80 14.30
C GLY A 154 -28.91 0.73 14.96
N GLY A 155 -28.34 -0.43 15.29
CA GLY A 155 -29.02 -1.51 16.01
C GLY A 155 -29.47 -1.10 17.41
N LEU A 156 -28.63 -0.35 18.13
CA LEU A 156 -28.98 0.15 19.47
C LEU A 156 -30.12 1.18 19.42
N ILE A 157 -30.09 2.09 18.44
CA ILE A 157 -31.16 3.07 18.22
C ILE A 157 -32.48 2.37 17.87
N LEU A 158 -32.43 1.34 17.01
CA LEU A 158 -33.61 0.57 16.60
C LEU A 158 -34.22 -0.19 17.80
N MET A 159 -33.40 -0.83 18.63
CA MET A 159 -33.87 -1.52 19.84
C MET A 159 -34.50 -0.56 20.85
N LEU A 160 -33.95 0.64 21.01
CA LEU A 160 -34.51 1.68 21.89
C LEU A 160 -35.84 2.24 21.34
N ALA A 161 -35.99 2.36 20.03
CA ALA A 161 -37.24 2.76 19.40
C ALA A 161 -38.33 1.70 19.55
N LEU A 162 -38.02 0.42 19.35
CA LEU A 162 -38.96 -0.69 19.49
C LEU A 162 -39.44 -0.89 20.94
N ARG A 163 -38.58 -0.64 21.94
CA ARG A 163 -38.96 -0.67 23.37
C ARG A 163 -39.93 0.44 23.78
N ARG A 164 -39.97 1.56 23.05
CA ARG A 164 -40.87 2.68 23.34
C ARG A 164 -42.27 2.52 22.72
N GLY A 165 -42.40 1.75 21.64
CA GLY A 165 -43.70 1.47 21.01
C GLY A 165 -44.51 0.32 21.63
N ALA A 166 -43.92 -0.43 22.57
CA ALA A 166 -44.56 -1.56 23.26
C ALA A 166 -45.11 -1.21 24.66
N ARG A 167 -45.19 0.08 24.99
CA ARG A 167 -45.86 0.61 26.19
C ARG A 167 -46.99 1.52 25.76
#